data_AF-A0A2E6EAQ0-F1
#
_entry.id   AF-A0A2E6EAQ0-F1
#
_cell.length_a   1.000
_cell.length_b   1.000
_cell.length_c   1.000
_cell.angle_alpha   90.00
_cell.angle_beta   90.00
_cell.angle_gamma   90.00
#
_symmetry.space_group_name_H-M   'P 1'
#
loop_
_entity.id
_entity.type
_entity.pdbx_description
1 polymer ?
#
loop_
_entity_poly.entity_id
_entity_poly.type
_entity_poly.pdbx_seq_one_letter_code
_entity_poly.pdbx_strand_id
1 'polypeptide(L)'
;MIDPYIKTRPLLYGQFMGNIKPLLVRYLIVQCYLLLSFSLPLYAEDRDAFKLVDLPTAIIDKVKEFDQEKIDYLRGDSIFSYAGSHEILWRRFKNKSSQEIEAYVDAMIRVDDLMKFDADKDMASIPLNTDYPGFNAWKTRRPAEFDTPREAGPINVNRYLHAGAKQGIPTFFNQPVALTPEDLLAGDIDVAIIGTGLDMGTGFRGAAYGPKALRAGSIYGGAGMTNNPHMHTMVSPFNELNIVDYGDVAVDGLSLERSVGHIREIVREIATAGTIPMIVGGDHSLMYPDVAGIVDVYGAGNVGVIHFDAHYDAGQTGAYLLSHGQPVRRLFNEQLVPGKNFIQVGLRGSWPGESGFRWMQKEGLRYHTMAEIEQKGWQSVMERVFSEALENGPEYIFISFDVDVLDPAYMPGTGTPEPGGLTTREVFPVIRGLCTAKEIVGFELVELNPLVDPGYTSAQNANRILAECLTGIAMRKSGITDPYYLSPLTTEHGHDE
;
A
#
# COMPACT_ATOMS: atom_id res chain seq x y z
N MET A 1 -43.35 41.41 59.12
CA MET A 1 -43.06 42.72 58.50
C MET A 1 -42.49 42.44 57.11
N ILE A 2 -43.35 42.53 56.08
CA ILE A 2 -43.28 43.46 54.92
C ILE A 2 -42.04 43.15 54.04
N ASP A 3 -42.12 42.30 53.01
CA ASP A 3 -42.76 42.39 51.66
C ASP A 3 -41.92 43.22 50.64
N PRO A 4 -41.85 42.84 49.34
CA PRO A 4 -40.62 42.74 48.57
C PRO A 4 -40.72 43.65 47.32
N TYR A 5 -39.73 43.70 46.43
CA TYR A 5 -39.94 44.32 45.12
C TYR A 5 -39.28 43.52 43.98
N ILE A 6 -40.15 42.85 43.20
CA ILE A 6 -40.20 42.78 41.72
C ILE A 6 -39.02 42.03 41.05
N LYS A 7 -39.15 40.85 40.40
CA LYS A 7 -40.24 40.17 39.66
C LYS A 7 -40.66 40.82 38.33
N THR A 8 -40.00 40.44 37.23
CA THR A 8 -40.55 40.35 35.85
C THR A 8 -39.64 39.42 35.03
N ARG A 9 -39.96 38.12 34.94
CA ARG A 9 -40.82 37.39 33.99
C ARG A 9 -40.11 36.93 32.69
N PRO A 10 -40.50 35.75 32.16
CA PRO A 10 -39.76 34.94 31.18
C PRO A 10 -40.45 34.94 29.80
N LEU A 11 -39.94 34.08 28.90
CA LEU A 11 -40.50 33.57 27.62
C LEU A 11 -39.86 34.15 26.35
N LEU A 12 -39.22 33.26 25.57
CA LEU A 12 -39.79 32.77 24.29
C LEU A 12 -38.82 31.75 23.67
N TYR A 13 -39.04 30.48 24.01
CA TYR A 13 -38.69 29.35 23.16
C TYR A 13 -39.75 29.32 22.06
N GLY A 14 -39.37 29.65 20.83
CA GLY A 14 -40.30 29.59 19.70
C GLY A 14 -39.85 30.42 18.50
N GLN A 15 -39.64 29.71 17.39
CA GLN A 15 -39.62 30.23 16.01
C GLN A 15 -38.48 31.14 15.60
N PHE A 16 -37.35 30.56 15.17
CA PHE A 16 -36.59 31.00 13.98
C PHE A 16 -35.73 29.83 13.47
N MET A 17 -36.39 28.75 13.02
CA MET A 17 -35.77 27.79 12.09
C MET A 17 -36.51 27.89 10.76
N GLY A 18 -36.12 28.90 9.99
CA GLY A 18 -36.52 29.06 8.60
C GLY A 18 -35.38 28.59 7.69
N ASN A 19 -35.57 27.41 7.10
CA ASN A 19 -35.08 27.00 5.78
C ASN A 19 -33.65 27.40 5.37
N ILE A 20 -32.65 26.60 5.76
CA ILE A 20 -31.47 26.37 4.94
C ILE A 20 -31.40 24.87 4.66
N LYS A 21 -31.58 24.51 3.39
CA LYS A 21 -31.77 23.14 2.89
C LYS A 21 -30.56 22.23 3.21
N PRO A 22 -30.76 21.04 3.80
CA PRO A 22 -29.70 20.02 3.94
C PRO A 22 -29.32 19.36 2.61
N LEU A 23 -29.94 19.75 1.49
CA LEU A 23 -29.54 19.31 0.15
C LEU A 23 -28.27 20.00 -0.37
N LEU A 24 -27.94 21.23 0.03
CA LEU A 24 -26.81 21.95 -0.55
C LEU A 24 -25.45 21.40 -0.09
N VAL A 25 -25.35 20.96 1.17
CA VAL A 25 -24.12 20.37 1.74
C VAL A 25 -23.88 18.96 1.19
N ARG A 26 -24.95 18.19 0.93
CA ARG A 26 -24.84 16.91 0.22
C ARG A 26 -24.52 17.09 -1.27
N TYR A 27 -25.03 18.14 -1.93
CA TYR A 27 -24.70 18.43 -3.32
C TYR A 27 -23.25 18.91 -3.49
N LEU A 28 -22.71 19.71 -2.57
CA LEU A 28 -21.32 20.18 -2.62
C LEU A 28 -20.30 19.08 -2.30
N ILE A 29 -20.60 18.16 -1.39
CA ILE A 29 -19.72 17.01 -1.11
C ILE A 29 -19.76 16.00 -2.28
N VAL A 30 -20.93 15.79 -2.90
CA VAL A 30 -21.03 14.92 -4.09
C VAL A 30 -20.42 15.57 -5.35
N GLN A 31 -20.48 16.91 -5.50
CA GLN A 31 -19.80 17.60 -6.61
C GLN A 31 -18.28 17.65 -6.45
N CYS A 32 -17.72 17.70 -5.23
CA CYS A 32 -16.28 17.57 -5.05
C CYS A 32 -15.79 16.16 -5.40
N TYR A 33 -16.56 15.11 -5.10
CA TYR A 33 -16.24 13.74 -5.52
C TYR A 33 -16.44 13.51 -7.03
N LEU A 34 -17.44 14.16 -7.66
CA LEU A 34 -17.67 14.10 -9.10
C LEU A 34 -16.74 14.99 -9.93
N LEU A 35 -16.11 16.02 -9.36
CA LEU A 35 -15.12 16.83 -10.08
C LEU A 35 -13.69 16.28 -9.95
N LEU A 36 -13.40 15.49 -8.90
CA LEU A 36 -12.12 14.79 -8.75
C LEU A 36 -12.05 13.44 -9.50
N SER A 37 -13.18 12.91 -9.94
CA SER A 37 -13.25 11.69 -10.79
C SER A 37 -13.25 11.98 -12.30
N PHE A 38 -13.16 13.25 -12.71
CA PHE A 38 -13.06 13.67 -14.11
C PHE A 38 -11.78 14.47 -14.37
N SER A 39 -10.65 14.08 -13.79
CA SER A 39 -9.31 14.52 -14.25
C SER A 39 -8.20 13.58 -13.76
N LEU A 40 -8.43 12.27 -13.79
CA LEU A 40 -7.30 11.34 -13.81
C LEU A 40 -6.94 11.14 -15.28
N PRO A 41 -5.76 11.59 -15.71
CA PRO A 41 -5.34 11.38 -17.08
C PRO A 41 -5.21 9.87 -17.30
N LEU A 42 -6.02 9.34 -18.22
CA LEU A 42 -5.71 8.11 -18.94
C LEU A 42 -4.37 8.33 -19.66
N TYR A 43 -3.26 8.15 -18.95
CA TYR A 43 -1.94 8.24 -19.56
C TYR A 43 -1.55 6.90 -20.14
N ALA A 44 -1.68 6.84 -21.47
CA ALA A 44 -0.71 6.30 -22.40
C ALA A 44 -0.14 4.91 -22.05
N GLU A 45 -0.90 3.88 -22.41
CA GLU A 45 -0.32 2.59 -22.77
C GLU A 45 0.08 2.58 -24.26
N ASP A 46 1.09 1.76 -24.58
CA ASP A 46 1.61 1.37 -25.90
C ASP A 46 2.57 2.31 -26.65
N ARG A 47 3.87 2.01 -26.48
CA ARG A 47 4.84 2.09 -27.58
C ARG A 47 5.12 0.73 -28.24
N ASP A 48 4.17 -0.21 -28.19
CA ASP A 48 4.01 -1.12 -29.33
C ASP A 48 3.25 -0.30 -30.37
N ALA A 49 3.89 -0.01 -31.52
CA ALA A 49 3.40 0.96 -32.50
C ALA A 49 1.89 0.80 -32.78
N PHE A 50 1.07 1.63 -32.13
CA PHE A 50 -0.35 1.72 -32.44
C PHE A 50 -0.45 2.01 -33.93
N LYS A 51 -1.14 1.13 -34.65
CA LYS A 51 -1.28 1.27 -36.09
C LYS A 51 -2.04 2.57 -36.36
N LEU A 52 -1.40 3.48 -37.08
CA LEU A 52 -2.02 4.71 -37.56
C LEU A 52 -3.37 4.38 -38.19
N VAL A 53 -4.44 4.99 -37.66
CA VAL A 53 -5.80 4.76 -38.15
C VAL A 53 -5.96 5.39 -39.53
N ASP A 54 -6.75 4.77 -40.41
CA ASP A 54 -7.05 5.38 -41.71
C ASP A 54 -8.00 6.58 -41.55
N LEU A 55 -7.71 7.66 -42.27
CA LEU A 55 -8.56 8.84 -42.28
C LEU A 55 -9.85 8.55 -43.07
N PRO A 56 -11.03 8.89 -42.54
CA PRO A 56 -12.27 8.80 -43.32
C PRO A 56 -12.19 9.69 -44.57
N THR A 57 -12.83 9.29 -45.67
CA THR A 57 -12.83 10.05 -46.93
C THR A 57 -13.26 11.51 -46.75
N ALA A 58 -14.23 11.77 -45.87
CA ALA A 58 -14.71 13.12 -45.56
C ALA A 58 -13.69 14.02 -44.84
N ILE A 59 -12.63 13.43 -44.27
CA ILE A 59 -11.52 14.13 -43.61
C ILE A 59 -10.33 14.27 -44.55
N ILE A 60 -10.03 13.25 -45.37
CA ILE A 60 -8.92 13.25 -46.35
C ILE A 60 -8.90 14.54 -47.18
N ASP A 61 -10.04 14.90 -47.79
CA ASP A 61 -10.12 16.09 -48.64
C ASP A 61 -9.84 17.40 -47.88
N LYS A 62 -10.07 17.42 -46.57
CA LYS A 62 -9.89 18.60 -45.70
C LYS A 62 -8.47 18.73 -45.16
N VAL A 63 -7.69 17.65 -45.13
CA VAL A 63 -6.32 17.63 -44.58
C VAL A 63 -5.25 17.34 -45.64
N LYS A 64 -5.63 17.23 -46.92
CA LYS A 64 -4.71 16.92 -48.03
C LYS A 64 -3.52 17.88 -48.19
N GLU A 65 -3.66 19.12 -47.72
CA GLU A 65 -2.60 20.14 -47.79
C GLU A 65 -1.77 20.20 -46.50
N PHE A 66 -2.10 19.39 -45.48
CA PHE A 66 -1.33 19.33 -44.24
C PHE A 66 -0.03 18.58 -44.49
N ASP A 67 1.01 18.90 -43.73
CA ASP A 67 2.22 18.10 -43.73
C ASP A 67 1.97 16.69 -43.15
N GLN A 68 2.93 15.79 -43.40
CA GLN A 68 2.83 14.40 -42.98
C GLN A 68 2.82 14.25 -41.45
N GLU A 69 3.46 15.17 -40.72
CA GLU A 69 3.53 15.13 -39.26
C GLU A 69 2.16 15.36 -38.62
N LYS A 70 1.41 16.36 -39.08
CA LYS A 70 0.02 16.62 -38.65
C LYS A 70 -0.91 15.47 -39.05
N ILE A 71 -0.71 14.89 -40.24
CA ILE A 71 -1.49 13.73 -40.69
C ILE A 71 -1.22 12.53 -39.79
N ASP A 72 0.04 12.23 -39.47
CA ASP A 72 0.40 11.10 -38.60
C ASP A 72 -0.07 11.34 -37.17
N TYR A 73 0.04 12.58 -36.65
CA TYR A 73 -0.50 12.96 -35.35
C TYR A 73 -2.00 12.69 -35.24
N LEU A 74 -2.77 13.06 -36.27
CA LEU A 74 -4.22 12.83 -36.32
C LEU A 74 -4.61 11.35 -36.36
N ARG A 75 -3.73 10.49 -36.87
CA ARG A 75 -3.93 9.05 -36.99
C ARG A 75 -3.38 8.28 -35.78
N GLY A 76 -2.61 8.96 -34.95
CA GLY A 76 -2.01 8.45 -33.73
C GLY A 76 -2.91 8.55 -32.51
N ASP A 77 -2.40 8.10 -31.39
CA ASP A 77 -3.09 8.01 -30.11
C ASP A 77 -3.07 9.32 -29.29
N SER A 78 -2.16 10.26 -29.58
CA SER A 78 -2.13 11.58 -28.93
C SER A 78 -3.49 12.28 -28.91
N ILE A 79 -4.37 11.99 -29.89
CA ILE A 79 -5.72 12.55 -29.97
C ILE A 79 -6.66 12.13 -28.82
N PHE A 80 -6.39 11.01 -28.13
CA PHE A 80 -7.30 10.47 -27.12
C PHE A 80 -7.46 11.42 -25.93
N SER A 81 -6.39 12.11 -25.52
CA SER A 81 -6.42 13.15 -24.49
C SER A 81 -7.34 14.33 -24.83
N TYR A 82 -7.60 14.57 -26.12
CA TYR A 82 -8.40 15.70 -26.60
C TYR A 82 -9.84 15.29 -26.95
N ALA A 83 -10.03 14.12 -27.55
CA ALA A 83 -11.31 13.70 -28.12
C ALA A 83 -11.87 12.39 -27.55
N GLY A 84 -11.10 11.61 -26.80
CA GLY A 84 -11.49 10.31 -26.24
C GLY A 84 -11.59 9.16 -27.26
N SER A 85 -11.73 9.46 -28.55
CA SER A 85 -11.55 8.51 -29.65
C SER A 85 -11.41 9.22 -31.00
N HIS A 86 -10.86 8.52 -32.00
CA HIS A 86 -10.81 8.99 -33.38
C HIS A 86 -12.22 9.29 -33.93
N GLU A 87 -13.22 8.45 -33.65
CA GLU A 87 -14.61 8.67 -34.10
C GLU A 87 -15.19 9.99 -33.58
N ILE A 88 -14.95 10.30 -32.29
CA ILE A 88 -15.40 11.56 -31.69
C ILE A 88 -14.67 12.73 -32.33
N LEU A 89 -13.36 12.61 -32.59
CA LEU A 89 -12.58 13.63 -33.27
C LEU A 89 -13.11 13.92 -34.68
N TRP A 90 -13.37 12.88 -35.48
CA TRP A 90 -13.93 13.00 -36.82
C TRP A 90 -15.31 13.67 -36.81
N ARG A 91 -16.15 13.33 -35.82
CA ARG A 91 -17.44 13.99 -35.62
C ARG A 91 -17.28 15.48 -35.33
N ARG A 92 -16.27 15.89 -34.55
CA ARG A 92 -15.95 17.31 -34.29
C ARG A 92 -15.47 18.04 -35.55
N PHE A 93 -14.76 17.34 -36.44
CA PHE A 93 -14.24 17.89 -37.70
C PHE A 93 -15.26 17.92 -38.84
N LYS A 94 -16.37 17.19 -38.73
CA LYS A 94 -17.39 17.05 -39.77
C LYS A 94 -17.81 18.38 -40.40
N ASN A 95 -18.04 19.41 -39.58
CA ASN A 95 -18.53 20.71 -40.04
C ASN A 95 -17.46 21.82 -40.04
N LYS A 96 -16.19 21.48 -39.72
CA LYS A 96 -15.08 22.43 -39.75
C LYS A 96 -14.47 22.54 -41.15
N SER A 97 -14.00 23.74 -41.49
CA SER A 97 -13.16 23.99 -42.66
C SER A 97 -11.75 23.42 -42.47
N SER A 98 -10.97 23.32 -43.56
CA SER A 98 -9.58 22.86 -43.51
C SER A 98 -8.72 23.70 -42.56
N GLN A 99 -8.85 25.04 -42.62
CA GLN A 99 -8.13 25.98 -41.73
C GLN A 99 -8.50 25.80 -40.25
N GLU A 100 -9.79 25.56 -39.94
CA GLU A 100 -10.21 25.31 -38.56
C GLU A 100 -9.73 23.97 -38.02
N ILE A 101 -9.59 22.95 -38.88
CA ILE A 101 -9.02 21.66 -38.51
C ILE A 101 -7.52 21.83 -38.27
N GLU A 102 -6.81 22.56 -39.13
CA GLU A 102 -5.38 22.78 -39.01
C GLU A 102 -5.04 23.50 -37.70
N ALA A 103 -5.74 24.60 -37.42
CA ALA A 103 -5.60 25.32 -36.16
C ALA A 103 -5.92 24.45 -34.93
N TYR A 104 -6.84 23.49 -35.05
CA TYR A 104 -7.15 22.55 -33.98
C TYR A 104 -6.01 21.56 -33.76
N VAL A 105 -5.42 21.03 -34.83
CA VAL A 105 -4.26 20.12 -34.76
C VAL A 105 -3.03 20.84 -34.21
N ASP A 106 -2.75 22.05 -34.70
CA ASP A 106 -1.65 22.89 -34.21
C ASP A 106 -1.80 23.19 -32.73
N ALA A 107 -3.04 23.44 -32.26
CA ALA A 107 -3.32 23.63 -30.85
C ALA A 107 -3.07 22.35 -30.03
N MET A 108 -3.45 21.17 -30.54
CA MET A 108 -3.17 19.89 -29.87
C MET A 108 -1.67 19.63 -29.76
N ILE A 109 -0.93 19.73 -30.87
CA ILE A 109 0.53 19.54 -30.90
C ILE A 109 1.21 20.53 -29.95
N ARG A 110 0.80 21.80 -29.99
CA ARG A 110 1.35 22.81 -29.07
C ARG A 110 1.08 22.46 -27.61
N VAL A 111 -0.11 21.96 -27.26
CA VAL A 111 -0.41 21.53 -25.89
C VAL A 111 0.45 20.33 -25.50
N ASP A 112 0.63 19.36 -26.39
CA ASP A 112 1.56 18.23 -26.20
C ASP A 112 3.00 18.69 -25.95
N ASP A 113 3.50 19.65 -26.72
CA ASP A 113 4.83 20.21 -26.54
C ASP A 113 4.96 20.97 -25.21
N LEU A 114 3.92 21.68 -24.78
CA LEU A 114 3.89 22.36 -23.48
C LEU A 114 3.85 21.38 -22.28
N MET A 115 3.48 20.12 -22.50
CA MET A 115 3.50 19.08 -21.46
C MET A 115 4.86 18.38 -21.35
N LYS A 116 5.75 18.53 -22.34
CA LYS A 116 7.08 17.90 -22.31
C LYS A 116 8.02 18.66 -21.38
N PHE A 117 8.92 17.92 -20.75
CA PHE A 117 10.02 18.48 -19.99
C PHE A 117 10.89 19.39 -20.87
N ASP A 118 11.08 20.64 -20.44
CA ASP A 118 11.94 21.63 -21.08
C ASP A 118 13.11 21.96 -20.16
N ALA A 119 14.33 21.52 -20.51
CA ALA A 119 15.51 21.72 -19.66
C ALA A 119 15.88 23.20 -19.42
N ASP A 120 15.40 24.14 -20.24
CA ASP A 120 15.65 25.56 -20.08
C ASP A 120 14.66 26.22 -19.10
N LYS A 121 13.51 25.57 -18.81
CA LYS A 121 12.42 26.12 -17.98
C LYS A 121 12.09 25.27 -16.76
N ASP A 122 12.22 23.97 -16.90
CA ASP A 122 11.82 22.97 -15.92
C ASP A 122 13.05 22.39 -15.22
N MET A 123 12.92 22.25 -13.91
CA MET A 123 13.95 21.65 -13.08
C MET A 123 13.74 20.14 -13.02
N ALA A 124 14.66 19.35 -13.59
CA ALA A 124 14.58 17.88 -13.60
C ALA A 124 14.59 17.28 -12.18
N SER A 125 15.30 17.92 -11.25
CA SER A 125 15.35 17.55 -9.84
C SER A 125 15.62 18.78 -8.97
N ILE A 126 14.96 18.84 -7.82
CA ILE A 126 15.22 19.90 -6.85
C ILE A 126 16.60 19.67 -6.24
N PRO A 127 17.60 20.56 -6.44
CA PRO A 127 18.92 20.37 -5.87
C PRO A 127 18.83 20.49 -4.36
N LEU A 128 19.40 19.52 -3.65
CA LEU A 128 19.48 19.58 -2.20
C LEU A 128 20.64 20.49 -1.78
N ASN A 129 20.46 21.26 -0.71
CA ASN A 129 21.53 22.04 -0.10
C ASN A 129 22.49 21.11 0.67
N THR A 130 23.47 20.55 -0.04
CA THR A 130 24.48 19.63 0.53
C THR A 130 25.46 20.29 1.49
N ASP A 131 25.54 21.62 1.49
CA ASP A 131 26.40 22.40 2.39
C ASP A 131 25.72 22.65 3.76
N TYR A 132 24.43 22.30 3.90
CA TYR A 132 23.73 22.43 5.17
C TYR A 132 24.34 21.49 6.23
N PRO A 133 24.87 21.99 7.36
CA PRO A 133 25.53 21.14 8.36
C PRO A 133 24.64 20.04 8.93
N GLY A 134 23.32 20.26 8.96
CA GLY A 134 22.33 19.30 9.44
C GLY A 134 21.73 18.41 8.35
N PHE A 135 22.36 18.27 7.18
CA PHE A 135 21.80 17.55 6.03
C PHE A 135 21.22 16.18 6.42
N ASN A 136 21.97 15.37 7.17
CA ASN A 136 21.54 14.05 7.64
C ASN A 136 21.01 14.03 9.08
N ALA A 137 20.70 15.18 9.69
CA ALA A 137 20.32 15.25 11.10
C ALA A 137 19.08 14.40 11.43
N TRP A 138 18.13 14.28 10.50
CA TRP A 138 16.88 13.53 10.67
C TRP A 138 17.07 12.02 10.84
N LYS A 139 18.12 11.43 10.24
CA LYS A 139 18.46 10.00 10.36
C LYS A 139 19.68 9.72 11.22
N THR A 140 20.28 10.75 11.80
CA THR A 140 21.46 10.57 12.65
C THR A 140 21.01 9.95 13.96
N ARG A 141 21.49 8.73 14.24
CA ARG A 141 21.20 8.05 15.50
C ARG A 141 21.80 8.82 16.67
N ARG A 142 21.07 8.82 17.78
CA ARG A 142 21.57 9.33 19.05
C ARG A 142 22.73 8.42 19.52
N PRO A 143 23.91 8.97 19.85
CA PRO A 143 25.01 8.18 20.40
C PRO A 143 24.62 7.56 21.74
N ALA A 144 25.03 6.31 21.96
CA ALA A 144 24.70 5.55 23.18
C ALA A 144 25.27 6.22 24.45
N GLU A 145 26.33 7.02 24.33
CA GLU A 145 26.92 7.80 25.43
C GLU A 145 25.97 8.87 25.98
N PHE A 146 24.92 9.24 25.25
CA PHE A 146 23.89 10.18 25.69
C PHE A 146 22.70 9.49 26.37
N ASP A 147 22.69 8.16 26.43
CA ASP A 147 21.62 7.37 27.01
C ASP A 147 22.01 6.86 28.40
N THR A 148 21.00 6.50 29.19
CA THR A 148 21.23 5.84 30.47
C THR A 148 21.92 4.50 30.21
N PRO A 149 23.09 4.22 30.82
CA PRO A 149 23.79 2.96 30.61
C PRO A 149 22.91 1.76 30.95
N ARG A 150 22.88 0.77 30.05
CA ARG A 150 22.15 -0.49 30.21
C ARG A 150 22.86 -1.60 29.45
N GLU A 151 22.57 -2.84 29.82
CA GLU A 151 22.93 -3.99 29.00
C GLU A 151 22.05 -4.02 27.74
N ALA A 152 22.60 -4.60 26.67
CA ALA A 152 21.86 -4.83 25.44
C ALA A 152 20.74 -5.84 25.69
N GLY A 153 19.59 -5.61 25.06
CA GLY A 153 18.42 -6.48 25.12
C GLY A 153 17.09 -5.71 25.15
N PRO A 154 15.97 -6.42 25.01
CA PRO A 154 14.65 -5.80 24.98
C PRO A 154 14.25 -5.16 26.31
N ILE A 155 13.54 -4.04 26.22
CA ILE A 155 13.11 -3.24 27.37
C ILE A 155 11.60 -3.33 27.49
N ASN A 156 11.11 -3.81 28.63
CA ASN A 156 9.70 -3.68 28.95
C ASN A 156 9.39 -2.26 29.42
N VAL A 157 8.60 -1.53 28.64
CA VAL A 157 8.22 -0.14 28.92
C VAL A 157 6.88 -0.02 29.68
N ASN A 158 6.26 -1.14 30.02
CA ASN A 158 5.00 -1.17 30.75
C ASN A 158 5.18 -1.11 32.26
N ARG A 159 4.36 -0.26 32.90
CA ARG A 159 4.35 -0.11 34.37
C ARG A 159 3.67 -1.28 35.08
N TYR A 160 2.63 -1.85 34.46
CA TYR A 160 1.79 -2.86 35.08
C TYR A 160 1.92 -4.18 34.33
N LEU A 161 2.05 -5.28 35.07
CA LEU A 161 2.16 -6.64 34.52
C LEU A 161 0.95 -7.04 33.67
N HIS A 162 -0.23 -6.52 34.01
CA HIS A 162 -1.51 -6.81 33.34
C HIS A 162 -2.14 -5.55 32.77
N ALA A 163 -1.32 -4.61 32.27
CA ALA A 163 -1.83 -3.43 31.57
C ALA A 163 -2.79 -3.88 30.46
N GLY A 164 -3.98 -3.28 30.41
CA GLY A 164 -4.89 -3.48 29.29
C GLY A 164 -4.29 -2.91 28.00
N ALA A 165 -4.79 -3.31 26.82
CA ALA A 165 -4.45 -2.74 25.51
C ALA A 165 -4.56 -1.21 25.43
N LYS A 166 -5.33 -0.59 26.34
CA LYS A 166 -5.58 0.85 26.43
C LYS A 166 -4.71 1.55 27.49
N GLN A 167 -3.73 0.86 28.06
CA GLN A 167 -2.89 1.31 29.17
C GLN A 167 -1.41 1.08 28.83
N GLY A 168 -0.53 1.86 29.45
CA GLY A 168 0.92 1.75 29.19
C GLY A 168 1.38 2.61 28.01
N ILE A 169 2.64 2.43 27.64
CA ILE A 169 3.21 3.07 26.45
C ILE A 169 2.82 2.18 25.27
N PRO A 170 2.10 2.70 24.26
CA PRO A 170 1.59 1.86 23.18
C PRO A 170 2.74 1.39 22.29
N THR A 171 3.03 0.10 22.33
CA THR A 171 3.92 -0.62 21.42
C THR A 171 3.12 -1.63 20.59
N PHE A 172 3.67 -2.11 19.49
CA PHE A 172 3.02 -3.15 18.68
C PHE A 172 2.73 -4.38 19.54
N PHE A 173 1.45 -4.77 19.62
CA PHE A 173 0.96 -5.88 20.44
C PHE A 173 1.42 -5.84 21.92
N ASN A 174 1.69 -4.64 22.45
CA ASN A 174 2.21 -4.45 23.81
C ASN A 174 3.55 -5.18 24.09
N GLN A 175 4.34 -5.44 23.03
CA GLN A 175 5.64 -6.12 23.12
C GLN A 175 6.73 -5.21 23.68
N PRO A 176 7.82 -5.79 24.24
CA PRO A 176 9.02 -5.04 24.62
C PRO A 176 9.61 -4.23 23.46
N VAL A 177 10.40 -3.22 23.81
CA VAL A 177 11.09 -2.35 22.84
C VAL A 177 12.54 -2.78 22.69
N ALA A 178 13.04 -2.85 21.45
CA ALA A 178 14.47 -2.88 21.15
C ALA A 178 14.83 -1.60 20.38
N LEU A 179 16.05 -1.08 20.57
CA LEU A 179 16.45 0.22 20.00
C LEU A 179 17.67 0.11 19.07
N THR A 180 18.41 -0.99 19.17
CA THR A 180 19.68 -1.20 18.47
C THR A 180 19.84 -2.65 17.99
N PRO A 181 20.71 -2.92 17.01
CA PRO A 181 21.02 -4.29 16.59
C PRO A 181 21.56 -5.17 17.72
N GLU A 182 22.31 -4.57 18.64
CA GLU A 182 22.82 -5.26 19.82
C GLU A 182 21.68 -5.75 20.71
N ASP A 183 20.55 -5.02 20.79
CA ASP A 183 19.37 -5.46 21.51
C ASP A 183 18.69 -6.66 20.83
N LEU A 184 18.67 -6.67 19.50
CA LEU A 184 18.12 -7.78 18.71
C LEU A 184 18.93 -9.07 18.96
N LEU A 185 20.26 -8.95 18.86
CA LEU A 185 21.18 -10.07 19.07
C LEU A 185 21.16 -10.57 20.51
N ALA A 186 21.20 -9.66 21.49
CA ALA A 186 21.19 -10.04 22.91
C ALA A 186 19.84 -10.65 23.34
N GLY A 187 18.75 -10.24 22.70
CA GLY A 187 17.40 -10.76 22.95
C GLY A 187 17.06 -12.06 22.21
N ASP A 188 17.91 -12.52 21.28
CA ASP A 188 17.59 -13.63 20.36
C ASP A 188 16.23 -13.41 19.67
N ILE A 189 16.05 -12.23 19.07
CA ILE A 189 14.77 -11.77 18.55
C ILE A 189 14.41 -12.46 17.24
N ASP A 190 13.25 -13.11 17.22
CA ASP A 190 12.69 -13.74 16.02
C ASP A 190 12.09 -12.69 15.07
N VAL A 191 11.32 -11.74 15.62
CA VAL A 191 10.59 -10.72 14.83
C VAL A 191 10.75 -9.32 15.44
N ALA A 192 11.16 -8.37 14.61
CA ALA A 192 11.18 -6.95 14.95
C ALA A 192 10.13 -6.21 14.13
N ILE A 193 9.13 -5.65 14.81
CA ILE A 193 8.06 -4.87 14.18
C ILE A 193 8.50 -3.40 14.14
N ILE A 194 8.56 -2.81 12.95
CA ILE A 194 8.91 -1.40 12.74
C ILE A 194 7.74 -0.62 12.14
N GLY A 195 7.61 0.64 12.51
CA GLY A 195 6.74 1.57 11.80
C GLY A 195 7.51 2.38 10.75
N THR A 196 6.99 2.51 9.54
CA THR A 196 7.60 3.36 8.50
C THR A 196 6.58 4.37 8.00
N GLY A 197 6.57 5.57 8.60
CA GLY A 197 5.57 6.61 8.33
C GLY A 197 5.82 7.43 7.06
N LEU A 198 6.06 6.78 5.91
CA LEU A 198 6.32 7.44 4.62
C LEU A 198 5.08 7.41 3.73
N ASP A 199 4.44 8.55 3.46
CA ASP A 199 3.27 8.66 2.56
C ASP A 199 3.45 9.71 1.45
N MET A 200 4.69 9.91 1.01
CA MET A 200 5.04 10.90 -0.01
C MET A 200 4.88 10.37 -1.45
N GLY A 201 4.69 9.07 -1.64
CA GLY A 201 4.59 8.39 -2.93
C GLY A 201 3.16 8.18 -3.45
N THR A 202 2.14 8.32 -2.61
CA THR A 202 0.71 8.08 -2.97
C THR A 202 -0.03 9.32 -3.47
N GLY A 203 0.50 10.53 -3.23
CA GLY A 203 -0.21 11.80 -3.53
C GLY A 203 -1.40 12.08 -2.60
N PHE A 204 -1.93 11.04 -1.93
CA PHE A 204 -2.80 11.13 -0.76
C PHE A 204 -1.98 11.28 0.53
N ARG A 205 -2.65 11.63 1.64
CA ARG A 205 -2.01 11.75 2.95
C ARG A 205 -2.79 10.95 3.98
N GLY A 206 -2.06 10.38 4.92
CA GLY A 206 -2.61 9.73 6.10
C GLY A 206 -2.03 8.36 6.39
N ALA A 207 -1.48 7.68 5.38
CA ALA A 207 -0.86 6.36 5.55
C ALA A 207 0.36 6.40 6.49
N ALA A 208 1.02 7.56 6.62
CA ALA A 208 2.09 7.79 7.59
C ALA A 208 1.63 7.63 9.06
N TYR A 209 0.31 7.72 9.34
CA TYR A 209 -0.26 7.50 10.67
C TYR A 209 -0.69 6.05 10.93
N GLY A 210 -0.68 5.19 9.91
CA GLY A 210 -0.95 3.75 10.03
C GLY A 210 -0.18 3.05 11.16
N PRO A 211 1.16 3.25 11.32
CA PRO A 211 1.91 2.59 12.38
C PRO A 211 1.42 2.98 13.78
N LYS A 212 1.05 4.25 13.98
CA LYS A 212 0.53 4.73 15.26
C LYS A 212 -0.87 4.19 15.54
N ALA A 213 -1.72 4.11 14.52
CA ALA A 213 -3.04 3.52 14.63
C ALA A 213 -2.98 2.03 15.02
N LEU A 214 -2.01 1.26 14.50
CA LEU A 214 -1.85 -0.15 14.88
C LEU A 214 -1.37 -0.34 16.31
N ARG A 215 -0.38 0.43 16.75
CA ARG A 215 0.04 0.43 18.16
C ARG A 215 -1.13 0.75 19.10
N ALA A 216 -1.91 1.79 18.78
CA ALA A 216 -3.02 2.23 19.61
C ALA A 216 -4.28 1.34 19.50
N GLY A 217 -4.50 0.72 18.34
CA GLY A 217 -5.69 -0.06 18.01
C GLY A 217 -5.56 -1.55 18.33
N SER A 218 -4.42 -2.01 18.86
CA SER A 218 -4.21 -3.42 19.16
C SER A 218 -5.11 -3.88 20.31
N ILE A 219 -6.15 -4.64 19.99
CA ILE A 219 -7.02 -5.27 21.01
C ILE A 219 -6.34 -6.44 21.74
N TYR A 220 -5.22 -6.95 21.20
CA TYR A 220 -4.50 -8.11 21.71
C TYR A 220 -3.73 -7.84 23.00
N GLY A 221 -3.34 -6.58 23.26
CA GLY A 221 -2.57 -6.19 24.44
C GLY A 221 -3.33 -6.22 25.76
N GLY A 222 -4.63 -6.53 25.79
CA GLY A 222 -5.46 -6.42 26.99
C GLY A 222 -5.65 -7.72 27.78
N ALA A 223 -5.59 -7.64 29.12
CA ALA A 223 -6.03 -8.70 30.03
C ALA A 223 -5.38 -10.09 29.85
N GLY A 224 -4.14 -10.15 29.38
CA GLY A 224 -3.42 -11.41 29.13
C GLY A 224 -3.82 -12.10 27.82
N MET A 225 -4.57 -11.43 26.93
CA MET A 225 -4.96 -11.97 25.62
C MET A 225 -3.76 -12.23 24.69
N THR A 226 -2.62 -11.56 24.88
CA THR A 226 -1.36 -11.90 24.20
C THR A 226 -0.89 -13.32 24.56
N ASN A 227 -1.13 -13.79 25.77
CA ASN A 227 -0.64 -15.10 26.21
C ASN A 227 -1.62 -16.23 25.88
N ASN A 228 -2.85 -15.89 25.46
CA ASN A 228 -3.81 -16.88 25.03
C ASN A 228 -3.40 -17.44 23.67
N PRO A 229 -3.56 -18.75 23.46
CA PRO A 229 -3.34 -19.33 22.16
C PRO A 229 -4.37 -18.82 21.15
N HIS A 230 -3.94 -18.70 19.90
CA HIS A 230 -4.80 -18.43 18.77
C HIS A 230 -5.90 -19.50 18.69
N MET A 231 -7.17 -19.08 18.77
CA MET A 231 -8.28 -20.02 18.95
C MET A 231 -8.31 -21.13 17.89
N HIS A 232 -8.11 -20.83 16.61
CA HIS A 232 -8.24 -21.87 15.58
C HIS A 232 -7.08 -22.88 15.54
N THR A 233 -5.94 -22.57 16.17
CA THR A 233 -4.71 -23.37 16.01
C THR A 233 -4.14 -23.83 17.35
N MET A 234 -4.61 -23.25 18.46
CA MET A 234 -4.09 -23.47 19.81
C MET A 234 -2.61 -23.09 19.98
N VAL A 235 -2.04 -22.28 19.08
CA VAL A 235 -0.66 -21.77 19.16
C VAL A 235 -0.67 -20.31 19.57
N SER A 236 0.13 -19.92 20.57
CA SER A 236 0.28 -18.52 20.99
C SER A 236 1.56 -17.94 20.41
N PRO A 237 1.52 -17.04 19.40
CA PRO A 237 2.75 -16.51 18.81
C PRO A 237 3.63 -15.76 19.82
N PHE A 238 3.02 -15.10 20.80
CA PHE A 238 3.73 -14.32 21.80
C PHE A 238 4.40 -15.17 22.90
N ASN A 239 4.10 -16.48 22.96
CA ASN A 239 4.80 -17.42 23.84
C ASN A 239 5.91 -18.19 23.10
N GLU A 240 5.76 -18.38 21.78
CA GLU A 240 6.70 -19.15 20.94
C GLU A 240 7.80 -18.28 20.31
N LEU A 241 7.53 -16.98 20.13
CA LEU A 241 8.42 -16.02 19.47
C LEU A 241 8.89 -14.91 20.42
N ASN A 242 10.17 -14.57 20.32
CA ASN A 242 10.74 -13.34 20.86
C ASN A 242 10.43 -12.19 19.90
N ILE A 243 9.45 -11.37 20.26
CA ILE A 243 8.95 -10.26 19.42
C ILE A 243 9.25 -8.92 20.10
N VAL A 244 9.70 -7.94 19.32
CA VAL A 244 9.92 -6.57 19.81
C VAL A 244 9.28 -5.54 18.89
N ASP A 245 8.89 -4.41 19.48
CA ASP A 245 8.69 -3.15 18.77
C ASP A 245 10.07 -2.50 18.60
N TYR A 246 10.53 -2.36 17.35
CA TYR A 246 11.82 -1.76 17.02
C TYR A 246 11.69 -0.29 16.61
N GLY A 247 10.62 0.36 17.09
CA GLY A 247 10.39 1.78 16.91
C GLY A 247 9.90 2.15 15.51
N ASP A 248 10.14 3.40 15.14
CA ASP A 248 9.83 3.87 13.79
C ASP A 248 11.12 4.18 13.03
N VAL A 249 11.15 3.81 11.76
CA VAL A 249 12.20 4.23 10.82
C VAL A 249 12.09 5.74 10.63
N ALA A 250 13.22 6.44 10.76
CA ALA A 250 13.27 7.85 10.45
C ALA A 250 13.00 8.05 8.94
N VAL A 251 12.20 9.05 8.59
CA VAL A 251 11.90 9.41 7.20
C VAL A 251 12.10 10.90 7.00
N ASP A 252 12.49 11.29 5.78
CA ASP A 252 12.46 12.68 5.36
C ASP A 252 11.06 13.01 4.84
N GLY A 253 10.30 13.74 5.66
CA GLY A 253 8.93 14.15 5.33
C GLY A 253 8.80 15.10 4.14
N LEU A 254 9.90 15.49 3.50
CA LEU A 254 9.91 16.29 2.27
C LEU A 254 10.53 15.54 1.08
N SER A 255 11.06 14.33 1.26
CA SER A 255 11.69 13.59 0.17
C SER A 255 11.57 12.08 0.34
N LEU A 256 10.86 11.49 -0.62
CA LEU A 256 10.80 10.05 -0.80
C LEU A 256 12.17 9.46 -1.13
N GLU A 257 12.90 10.10 -2.04
CA GLU A 257 14.21 9.68 -2.54
C GLU A 257 15.25 9.56 -1.41
N ARG A 258 15.23 10.51 -0.47
CA ARG A 258 16.13 10.50 0.68
C ARG A 258 15.75 9.44 1.72
N SER A 259 14.47 9.11 1.81
CA SER A 259 13.92 8.14 2.76
C SER A 259 14.19 6.70 2.33
N VAL A 260 13.96 6.36 1.04
CA VAL A 260 14.08 5.00 0.48
C VAL A 260 15.44 4.37 0.80
N GLY A 261 16.54 5.12 0.62
CA GLY A 261 17.88 4.59 0.91
C GLY A 261 18.07 4.25 2.38
N HIS A 262 17.56 5.07 3.30
CA HIS A 262 17.67 4.81 4.74
C HIS A 262 16.76 3.66 5.20
N ILE A 263 15.56 3.55 4.64
CA ILE A 263 14.65 2.45 4.96
C ILE A 263 15.27 1.11 4.58
N ARG A 264 15.85 1.00 3.38
CA ARG A 264 16.61 -0.18 2.94
C ARG A 264 17.75 -0.53 3.91
N GLU A 265 18.49 0.48 4.42
CA GLU A 265 19.55 0.27 5.43
C GLU A 265 19.00 -0.34 6.72
N ILE A 266 17.85 0.12 7.22
CA ILE A 266 17.25 -0.38 8.46
C ILE A 266 16.67 -1.79 8.27
N VAL A 267 15.98 -2.07 7.17
CA VAL A 267 15.46 -3.41 6.89
C VAL A 267 16.61 -4.41 6.77
N ARG A 268 17.69 -4.04 6.07
CA ARG A 268 18.90 -4.85 5.98
C ARG A 268 19.56 -5.08 7.34
N GLU A 269 19.61 -4.06 8.19
CA GLU A 269 20.17 -4.17 9.54
C GLU A 269 19.44 -5.23 10.37
N ILE A 270 18.10 -5.20 10.40
CA ILE A 270 17.28 -6.17 11.12
C ILE A 270 17.50 -7.58 10.57
N ALA A 271 17.43 -7.74 9.24
CA ALA A 271 17.64 -9.03 8.59
C ALA A 271 19.05 -9.59 8.82
N THR A 272 20.08 -8.73 8.86
CA THR A 272 21.47 -9.14 9.14
C THR A 272 21.63 -9.68 10.56
N ALA A 273 20.82 -9.22 11.52
CA ALA A 273 20.80 -9.75 12.87
C ALA A 273 20.15 -11.15 12.98
N GLY A 274 19.64 -11.71 11.87
CA GLY A 274 18.87 -12.97 11.88
C GLY A 274 17.42 -12.79 12.32
N THR A 275 16.96 -11.54 12.44
CA THR A 275 15.59 -11.19 12.86
C THR A 275 14.73 -10.89 11.63
N ILE A 276 13.46 -11.30 11.66
CA ILE A 276 12.50 -11.00 10.59
C ILE A 276 11.98 -9.55 10.77
N PRO A 277 12.21 -8.63 9.83
CA PRO A 277 11.56 -7.33 9.84
C PRO A 277 10.09 -7.46 9.45
N MET A 278 9.21 -6.94 10.31
CA MET A 278 7.78 -6.79 10.04
C MET A 278 7.46 -5.30 9.97
N ILE A 279 7.33 -4.77 8.76
CA ILE A 279 7.15 -3.35 8.48
C ILE A 279 5.67 -3.00 8.51
N VAL A 280 5.34 -1.87 9.14
CA VAL A 280 3.98 -1.36 9.24
C VAL A 280 3.91 0.08 8.78
N GLY A 281 2.94 0.37 7.91
CA GLY A 281 2.47 1.69 7.55
C GLY A 281 3.23 2.32 6.40
N GLY A 282 2.91 3.59 6.13
CA GLY A 282 3.33 4.28 4.91
C GLY A 282 2.50 3.85 3.71
N ASP A 283 2.78 4.47 2.57
CA ASP A 283 2.25 4.07 1.27
C ASP A 283 3.07 2.94 0.63
N HIS A 284 2.61 2.38 -0.48
CA HIS A 284 3.26 1.22 -1.08
C HIS A 284 4.62 1.50 -1.73
N SER A 285 5.10 2.75 -1.75
CA SER A 285 6.47 3.03 -2.22
C SER A 285 7.54 2.32 -1.38
N LEU A 286 7.16 1.82 -0.20
CA LEU A 286 7.99 1.04 0.73
C LEU A 286 8.35 -0.36 0.24
N MET A 287 7.55 -1.00 -0.60
CA MET A 287 7.88 -2.34 -1.09
C MET A 287 9.26 -2.36 -1.74
N TYR A 288 9.63 -1.30 -2.47
CA TYR A 288 10.95 -1.23 -3.10
C TYR A 288 12.10 -1.30 -2.08
N PRO A 289 12.27 -0.35 -1.13
CA PRO A 289 13.35 -0.43 -0.15
C PRO A 289 13.28 -1.65 0.77
N ASP A 290 12.07 -2.11 1.11
CA ASP A 290 11.89 -3.22 2.06
C ASP A 290 12.33 -4.55 1.43
N VAL A 291 11.83 -4.87 0.23
CA VAL A 291 12.28 -6.05 -0.52
C VAL A 291 13.76 -5.94 -0.87
N ALA A 292 14.26 -4.77 -1.29
CA ALA A 292 15.66 -4.58 -1.60
C ALA A 292 16.58 -4.82 -0.37
N GLY A 293 16.16 -4.40 0.82
CA GLY A 293 16.90 -4.62 2.07
C GLY A 293 16.97 -6.10 2.45
N ILE A 294 15.91 -6.87 2.20
CA ILE A 294 15.91 -8.32 2.36
C ILE A 294 16.80 -9.00 1.32
N VAL A 295 16.70 -8.60 0.05
CA VAL A 295 17.52 -9.14 -1.04
C VAL A 295 19.01 -8.87 -0.83
N ASP A 296 19.39 -7.76 -0.20
CA ASP A 296 20.78 -7.48 0.17
C ASP A 296 21.39 -8.53 1.12
N VAL A 297 20.56 -9.23 1.91
CA VAL A 297 21.00 -10.26 2.87
C VAL A 297 20.86 -11.67 2.28
N TYR A 298 19.70 -11.97 1.70
CA TYR A 298 19.35 -13.33 1.26
C TYR A 298 19.68 -13.62 -0.21
N GLY A 299 19.99 -12.59 -1.00
CA GLY A 299 20.42 -12.69 -2.39
C GLY A 299 19.27 -12.67 -3.40
N ALA A 300 19.51 -12.00 -4.54
CA ALA A 300 18.56 -11.94 -5.64
C ALA A 300 18.29 -13.34 -6.22
N GLY A 301 17.02 -13.68 -6.39
CA GLY A 301 16.59 -15.00 -6.88
C GLY A 301 16.33 -16.06 -5.80
N ASN A 302 16.84 -15.87 -4.58
CA ASN A 302 16.49 -16.72 -3.43
C ASN A 302 15.23 -16.23 -2.71
N VAL A 303 14.95 -14.93 -2.81
CA VAL A 303 13.75 -14.29 -2.25
C VAL A 303 12.66 -14.24 -3.33
N GLY A 304 11.44 -14.62 -2.95
CA GLY A 304 10.23 -14.28 -3.68
C GLY A 304 9.35 -13.33 -2.92
N VAL A 305 8.44 -12.70 -3.66
CA VAL A 305 7.48 -11.76 -3.13
C VAL A 305 6.07 -12.29 -3.41
N ILE A 306 5.26 -12.35 -2.36
CA ILE A 306 3.81 -12.50 -2.51
C ILE A 306 3.19 -11.14 -2.18
N HIS A 307 2.59 -10.53 -3.20
CA HIS A 307 2.05 -9.18 -3.17
C HIS A 307 0.52 -9.26 -3.21
N PHE A 308 -0.12 -8.91 -2.10
CA PHE A 308 -1.58 -8.81 -2.00
C PHE A 308 -1.97 -7.35 -2.24
N ASP A 309 -2.74 -7.10 -3.30
CA ASP A 309 -3.05 -5.73 -3.74
C ASP A 309 -4.23 -5.69 -4.71
N ALA A 310 -4.96 -4.57 -4.74
CA ALA A 310 -5.89 -4.25 -5.81
C ALA A 310 -5.19 -3.83 -7.12
N HIS A 311 -4.00 -3.23 -7.03
CA HIS A 311 -3.25 -2.56 -8.08
C HIS A 311 -1.94 -3.29 -8.40
N TYR A 312 -1.48 -3.24 -9.65
CA TYR A 312 -0.28 -4.00 -10.06
C TYR A 312 1.05 -3.31 -9.79
N ASP A 313 1.03 -2.03 -9.41
CA ASP A 313 2.19 -1.26 -8.92
C ASP A 313 3.47 -1.31 -9.77
N ALA A 314 3.28 -1.60 -11.06
CA ALA A 314 4.35 -1.62 -12.03
C ALA A 314 4.16 -0.54 -13.11
N GLY A 315 3.61 0.60 -12.71
CA GLY A 315 3.50 1.78 -13.55
C GLY A 315 4.85 2.15 -14.15
N GLN A 316 4.86 2.46 -15.45
CA GLN A 316 6.03 2.97 -16.17
C GLN A 316 5.91 4.47 -16.44
N THR A 317 4.73 5.02 -16.20
CA THR A 317 4.32 6.33 -16.68
C THR A 317 4.14 7.28 -15.51
N GLY A 318 4.40 8.56 -15.77
CA GLY A 318 4.41 9.62 -14.77
C GLY A 318 5.72 10.41 -14.77
N ALA A 319 5.68 11.60 -14.19
CA ALA A 319 6.87 12.45 -14.03
C ALA A 319 7.83 11.93 -12.94
N TYR A 320 7.39 10.94 -12.15
CA TYR A 320 8.12 10.39 -11.01
C TYR A 320 8.47 8.92 -11.28
N LEU A 321 9.65 8.51 -10.81
CA LEU A 321 10.16 7.13 -10.88
C LEU A 321 10.14 6.39 -9.53
N LEU A 322 9.63 7.08 -8.50
CA LEU A 322 9.37 6.58 -7.17
C LEU A 322 8.00 7.10 -6.77
N SER A 323 7.06 6.19 -6.57
CA SER A 323 5.71 6.43 -6.08
C SER A 323 5.14 5.11 -5.56
N HIS A 324 3.95 5.14 -4.98
CA HIS A 324 3.30 3.91 -4.53
C HIS A 324 2.87 2.99 -5.69
N GLY A 325 2.61 3.53 -6.88
CA GLY A 325 2.20 2.72 -8.05
C GLY A 325 3.34 2.22 -8.94
N GLN A 326 4.59 2.30 -8.47
CA GLN A 326 5.79 1.92 -9.21
C GLN A 326 6.81 0.98 -8.50
N PRO A 327 6.63 0.50 -7.25
CA PRO A 327 7.66 -0.30 -6.59
C PRO A 327 7.92 -1.62 -7.32
N VAL A 328 6.88 -2.30 -7.84
CA VAL A 328 7.04 -3.55 -8.61
C VAL A 328 7.86 -3.28 -9.87
N ARG A 329 7.58 -2.20 -10.58
CA ARG A 329 8.38 -1.80 -11.76
C ARG A 329 9.86 -1.67 -11.39
N ARG A 330 10.15 -1.04 -10.26
CA ARG A 330 11.50 -0.78 -9.80
C ARG A 330 12.25 -2.07 -9.45
N LEU A 331 11.60 -2.98 -8.72
CA LEU A 331 12.17 -4.30 -8.39
C LEU A 331 12.59 -5.08 -9.64
N PHE A 332 11.79 -5.01 -10.70
CA PHE A 332 12.07 -5.68 -11.97
C PHE A 332 13.16 -5.00 -12.77
N ASN A 333 13.14 -3.67 -12.86
CA ASN A 333 14.18 -2.90 -13.56
C ASN A 333 15.58 -3.12 -12.94
N GLU A 334 15.64 -3.27 -11.61
CA GLU A 334 16.87 -3.55 -10.87
C GLU A 334 17.17 -5.06 -10.71
N GLN A 335 16.34 -5.94 -11.28
CA GLN A 335 16.50 -7.40 -11.26
C GLN A 335 16.63 -7.99 -9.85
N LEU A 336 15.94 -7.40 -8.86
CA LEU A 336 15.99 -7.81 -7.46
C LEU A 336 15.18 -9.09 -7.21
N VAL A 337 14.06 -9.25 -7.93
CA VAL A 337 13.18 -10.42 -7.83
C VAL A 337 12.85 -10.94 -9.23
N PRO A 338 13.13 -12.22 -9.55
CA PRO A 338 12.72 -12.82 -10.82
C PRO A 338 11.20 -12.93 -10.93
N GLY A 339 10.64 -12.75 -12.13
CA GLY A 339 9.18 -12.83 -12.35
C GLY A 339 8.52 -14.11 -11.84
N LYS A 340 9.16 -15.27 -12.07
CA LYS A 340 8.66 -16.56 -11.59
C LYS A 340 8.53 -16.67 -10.06
N ASN A 341 9.22 -15.79 -9.33
CA ASN A 341 9.24 -15.71 -7.87
C ASN A 341 8.37 -14.55 -7.34
N PHE A 342 7.64 -13.85 -8.21
CA PHE A 342 6.74 -12.77 -7.85
C PHE A 342 5.30 -13.21 -8.12
N ILE A 343 4.48 -13.29 -7.07
CA ILE A 343 3.08 -13.70 -7.14
C ILE A 343 2.24 -12.52 -6.67
N GLN A 344 1.30 -12.10 -7.51
CA GLN A 344 0.38 -11.03 -7.17
C GLN A 344 -1.06 -11.53 -7.02
N VAL A 345 -1.78 -11.04 -6.02
CA VAL A 345 -3.12 -11.54 -5.66
C VAL A 345 -4.08 -10.38 -5.37
N GLY A 346 -5.23 -10.37 -6.03
CA GLY A 346 -6.34 -9.43 -5.76
C GLY A 346 -6.54 -8.31 -6.79
N LEU A 347 -5.77 -8.35 -7.88
CA LEU A 347 -5.82 -7.35 -8.96
C LEU A 347 -7.23 -7.11 -9.48
N ARG A 348 -7.65 -5.84 -9.50
CA ARG A 348 -8.97 -5.40 -9.97
C ARG A 348 -8.96 -3.91 -10.33
N GLY A 349 -10.12 -3.38 -10.69
CA GLY A 349 -10.28 -1.98 -11.05
C GLY A 349 -10.01 -1.74 -12.54
N SER A 350 -9.62 -0.51 -12.88
CA SER A 350 -9.50 -0.05 -14.27
C SER A 350 -8.09 -0.15 -14.87
N TRP A 351 -7.12 -0.59 -14.08
CA TRP A 351 -5.69 -0.59 -14.43
C TRP A 351 -5.02 -1.83 -13.81
N PRO A 352 -4.16 -2.60 -14.53
CA PRO A 352 -3.59 -2.31 -15.85
C PRO A 352 -4.56 -2.48 -17.02
N GLY A 353 -4.21 -1.86 -18.15
CA GLY A 353 -4.74 -2.24 -19.45
C GLY A 353 -3.99 -3.43 -20.06
N GLU A 354 -4.24 -3.67 -21.35
CA GLU A 354 -3.69 -4.83 -22.07
C GLU A 354 -2.15 -4.88 -22.04
N SER A 355 -1.48 -3.74 -22.19
CA SER A 355 -0.02 -3.69 -22.23
C SER A 355 0.60 -4.05 -20.88
N GLY A 356 -0.03 -3.66 -19.77
CA GLY A 356 0.40 -4.05 -18.43
C GLY A 356 0.32 -5.56 -18.21
N PHE A 357 -0.79 -6.20 -18.61
CA PHE A 357 -0.90 -7.67 -18.57
C PHE A 357 0.13 -8.36 -19.47
N ARG A 358 0.35 -7.87 -20.68
CA ARG A 358 1.39 -8.40 -21.59
C ARG A 358 2.78 -8.25 -21.01
N TRP A 359 3.05 -7.14 -20.34
CA TRP A 359 4.31 -6.94 -19.63
C TRP A 359 4.49 -7.96 -18.50
N MET A 360 3.50 -8.13 -17.62
CA MET A 360 3.57 -9.13 -16.54
C MET A 360 3.84 -10.54 -17.09
N GLN A 361 3.13 -10.93 -18.16
CA GLN A 361 3.36 -12.20 -18.85
C GLN A 361 4.78 -12.33 -19.42
N LYS A 362 5.30 -11.26 -20.03
CA LYS A 362 6.64 -11.23 -20.61
C LYS A 362 7.73 -11.39 -19.56
N GLU A 363 7.59 -10.72 -18.42
CA GLU A 363 8.56 -10.86 -17.31
C GLU A 363 8.39 -12.18 -16.54
N GLY A 364 7.30 -12.91 -16.78
CA GLY A 364 6.98 -14.15 -16.10
C GLY A 364 6.38 -13.97 -14.71
N LEU A 365 5.78 -12.80 -14.44
CA LEU A 365 5.00 -12.54 -13.22
C LEU A 365 3.81 -13.51 -13.13
N ARG A 366 3.55 -14.02 -11.93
CA ARG A 366 2.30 -14.73 -11.63
C ARG A 366 1.32 -13.74 -11.04
N TYR A 367 0.08 -13.75 -11.52
CA TYR A 367 -0.95 -12.84 -11.04
C TYR A 367 -2.31 -13.53 -10.97
N HIS A 368 -3.08 -13.17 -9.95
CA HIS A 368 -4.40 -13.70 -9.66
C HIS A 368 -5.38 -12.55 -9.46
N THR A 369 -6.15 -12.25 -10.50
CA THR A 369 -7.12 -11.16 -10.48
C THR A 369 -8.40 -11.56 -9.74
N MET A 370 -9.19 -10.59 -9.31
CA MET A 370 -10.54 -10.87 -8.81
C MET A 370 -11.42 -11.55 -9.87
N ALA A 371 -11.20 -11.28 -11.16
CA ALA A 371 -11.91 -11.97 -12.24
C ALA A 371 -11.58 -13.49 -12.28
N GLU A 372 -10.35 -13.89 -11.95
CA GLU A 372 -10.02 -15.31 -11.82
C GLU A 372 -10.74 -15.94 -10.61
N ILE A 373 -10.77 -15.22 -9.48
CA ILE A 373 -11.47 -15.67 -8.26
C ILE A 373 -12.97 -15.82 -8.50
N GLU A 374 -13.60 -14.88 -9.21
CA GLU A 374 -15.00 -14.98 -9.62
C GLU A 374 -15.26 -16.21 -10.52
N GLN A 375 -14.35 -16.50 -11.45
CA GLN A 375 -14.52 -17.59 -12.40
C GLN A 375 -14.28 -18.98 -11.78
N LYS A 376 -13.23 -19.11 -10.96
CA LYS A 376 -12.72 -20.41 -10.46
C LYS A 376 -13.06 -20.68 -9.00
N GLY A 377 -13.50 -19.65 -8.28
CA GLY A 377 -13.72 -19.70 -6.84
C GLY A 377 -12.44 -19.46 -6.06
N TRP A 378 -12.60 -18.78 -4.92
CA TRP A 378 -11.54 -18.41 -3.99
C TRP A 378 -10.61 -19.58 -3.61
N GLN A 379 -11.18 -20.71 -3.19
CA GLN A 379 -10.41 -21.86 -2.70
C GLN A 379 -9.43 -22.37 -3.76
N SER A 380 -9.88 -22.52 -5.01
CA SER A 380 -9.05 -23.03 -6.10
C SER A 380 -7.90 -22.07 -6.45
N VAL A 381 -8.16 -20.76 -6.43
CA VAL A 381 -7.11 -19.76 -6.69
C VAL A 381 -6.09 -19.75 -5.55
N MET A 382 -6.52 -19.88 -4.30
CA MET A 382 -5.59 -19.93 -3.16
C MET A 382 -4.74 -21.19 -3.14
N GLU A 383 -5.31 -22.36 -3.42
CA GLU A 383 -4.52 -23.60 -3.59
C GLU A 383 -3.42 -23.43 -4.66
N ARG A 384 -3.75 -22.71 -5.74
CA ARG A 384 -2.77 -22.37 -6.77
C ARG A 384 -1.68 -21.42 -6.25
N VAL A 385 -2.03 -20.36 -5.53
CA VAL A 385 -1.07 -19.44 -4.88
C VAL A 385 -0.13 -20.23 -3.96
N PHE A 386 -0.65 -21.14 -3.15
CA PHE A 386 0.15 -22.01 -2.29
C PHE A 386 1.10 -22.90 -3.09
N SER A 387 0.63 -23.61 -4.12
CA SER A 387 1.50 -24.46 -4.96
C SER A 387 2.61 -23.63 -5.63
N GLU A 388 2.27 -22.46 -6.16
CA GLU A 388 3.22 -21.54 -6.81
C GLU A 388 4.28 -21.03 -5.83
N ALA A 389 3.90 -20.74 -4.57
CA ALA A 389 4.80 -20.29 -3.52
C ALA A 389 5.65 -21.41 -2.90
N LEU A 390 5.12 -22.63 -2.78
CA LEU A 390 5.72 -23.69 -1.97
C LEU A 390 6.51 -24.72 -2.79
N GLU A 391 5.93 -25.27 -3.86
CA GLU A 391 6.44 -26.46 -4.55
C GLU A 391 7.53 -26.12 -5.58
N ASN A 392 7.38 -24.99 -6.27
CA ASN A 392 8.31 -24.49 -7.29
C ASN A 392 8.74 -23.04 -7.00
N GLY A 393 8.57 -22.62 -5.75
CA GLY A 393 8.83 -21.27 -5.29
C GLY A 393 10.27 -21.05 -4.83
N PRO A 394 10.59 -19.83 -4.41
CA PRO A 394 11.89 -19.45 -3.88
C PRO A 394 12.23 -20.15 -2.56
N GLU A 395 13.47 -19.99 -2.11
CA GLU A 395 13.90 -20.46 -0.78
C GLU A 395 13.19 -19.68 0.33
N TYR A 396 13.16 -18.36 0.19
CA TYR A 396 12.62 -17.43 1.16
C TYR A 396 11.45 -16.63 0.58
N ILE A 397 10.48 -16.28 1.43
CA ILE A 397 9.33 -15.46 1.03
C ILE A 397 9.32 -14.15 1.82
N PHE A 398 9.16 -13.05 1.09
CA PHE A 398 8.70 -11.77 1.60
C PHE A 398 7.21 -11.61 1.27
N ILE A 399 6.39 -11.22 2.23
CA ILE A 399 4.97 -10.94 1.98
C ILE A 399 4.76 -9.43 2.03
N SER A 400 4.27 -8.88 0.92
CA SER A 400 3.84 -7.50 0.81
C SER A 400 2.32 -7.45 0.84
N PHE A 401 1.76 -6.86 1.89
CA PHE A 401 0.32 -6.79 2.09
C PHE A 401 -0.17 -5.34 1.98
N ASP A 402 -0.68 -4.97 0.81
CA ASP A 402 -1.49 -3.75 0.68
C ASP A 402 -2.87 -4.02 1.29
N VAL A 403 -3.31 -3.15 2.19
CA VAL A 403 -4.62 -3.29 2.82
C VAL A 403 -5.77 -3.08 1.83
N ASP A 404 -5.55 -2.35 0.74
CA ASP A 404 -6.55 -2.09 -0.30
C ASP A 404 -6.91 -3.33 -1.12
N VAL A 405 -6.18 -4.44 -1.00
CA VAL A 405 -6.60 -5.75 -1.53
C VAL A 405 -7.97 -6.18 -0.98
N LEU A 406 -8.30 -5.74 0.23
CA LEU A 406 -9.57 -6.01 0.87
C LEU A 406 -10.67 -5.11 0.32
N ASP A 407 -11.91 -5.64 0.30
CA ASP A 407 -13.06 -4.82 -0.03
C ASP A 407 -13.21 -3.63 0.96
N PRO A 408 -13.55 -2.41 0.48
CA PRO A 408 -13.74 -1.24 1.34
C PRO A 408 -14.80 -1.42 2.44
N ALA A 409 -15.68 -2.41 2.34
CA ALA A 409 -16.57 -2.80 3.44
C ALA A 409 -15.81 -3.30 4.68
N TYR A 410 -14.61 -3.84 4.50
CA TYR A 410 -13.72 -4.32 5.56
C TYR A 410 -12.50 -3.42 5.75
N MET A 411 -12.06 -2.70 4.71
CA MET A 411 -10.91 -1.80 4.76
C MET A 411 -11.24 -0.42 4.17
N PRO A 412 -12.09 0.38 4.84
CA PRO A 412 -12.39 1.74 4.35
C PRO A 412 -11.20 2.70 4.50
N GLY A 413 -10.26 2.40 5.40
CA GLY A 413 -9.11 3.23 5.74
C GLY A 413 -7.91 3.00 4.82
N THR A 414 -8.02 3.33 3.53
CA THR A 414 -6.92 3.28 2.55
C THR A 414 -6.99 4.46 1.57
N GLY A 415 -5.88 4.79 0.89
CA GLY A 415 -5.79 5.86 -0.09
C GLY A 415 -6.57 5.58 -1.38
N THR A 416 -6.46 4.36 -1.89
CA THR A 416 -6.97 3.93 -3.21
C THR A 416 -7.96 2.76 -3.09
N PRO A 417 -9.14 2.96 -2.46
CA PRO A 417 -10.08 1.86 -2.25
C PRO A 417 -10.72 1.38 -3.56
N GLU A 418 -10.64 0.09 -3.84
CA GLU A 418 -11.29 -0.55 -5.00
C GLU A 418 -12.39 -1.55 -4.56
N PRO A 419 -13.67 -1.37 -4.92
CA PRO A 419 -14.73 -2.31 -4.55
C PRO A 419 -14.59 -3.72 -5.17
N GLY A 420 -15.22 -4.72 -4.55
CA GLY A 420 -15.20 -6.10 -5.03
C GLY A 420 -13.91 -6.85 -4.69
N GLY A 421 -13.29 -6.49 -3.57
CA GLY A 421 -12.03 -7.08 -3.10
C GLY A 421 -12.20 -8.33 -2.25
N LEU A 422 -11.10 -8.78 -1.66
CA LEU A 422 -11.10 -9.92 -0.75
C LEU A 422 -11.80 -9.60 0.57
N THR A 423 -12.35 -10.62 1.21
CA THR A 423 -12.91 -10.52 2.56
C THR A 423 -11.87 -10.89 3.62
N THR A 424 -12.08 -10.44 4.86
CA THR A 424 -11.22 -10.82 5.99
C THR A 424 -11.26 -12.33 6.29
N ARG A 425 -12.40 -12.99 6.04
CA ARG A 425 -12.55 -14.45 6.20
C ARG A 425 -11.68 -15.25 5.24
N GLU A 426 -11.38 -14.68 4.09
CA GLU A 426 -10.55 -15.25 3.05
C GLU A 426 -9.07 -15.03 3.38
N VAL A 427 -8.68 -13.78 3.65
CA VAL A 427 -7.26 -13.40 3.85
C VAL A 427 -6.63 -14.01 5.10
N PHE A 428 -7.32 -14.01 6.24
CA PHE A 428 -6.73 -14.45 7.50
C PHE A 428 -6.13 -15.87 7.47
N PRO A 429 -6.85 -16.92 7.01
CA PRO A 429 -6.26 -18.25 6.91
C PRO A 429 -5.14 -18.34 5.86
N VAL A 430 -5.18 -17.55 4.79
CA VAL A 430 -4.13 -17.57 3.76
C VAL A 430 -2.82 -17.01 4.28
N ILE A 431 -2.86 -15.85 4.94
CA ILE A 431 -1.65 -15.25 5.53
C ILE A 431 -1.06 -16.17 6.60
N ARG A 432 -1.90 -16.74 7.48
CA ARG A 432 -1.43 -17.74 8.45
C ARG A 432 -0.81 -18.95 7.77
N GLY A 433 -1.45 -19.50 6.75
CA GLY A 433 -0.97 -20.69 6.03
C GLY A 433 0.36 -20.44 5.33
N LEU A 434 0.52 -19.29 4.65
CA LEU A 434 1.77 -18.92 3.98
C LEU A 434 2.91 -18.79 4.98
N CYS A 435 2.67 -18.09 6.09
CA CYS A 435 3.66 -17.92 7.16
C CYS A 435 3.97 -19.23 7.92
N THR A 436 3.10 -20.25 7.81
CA THR A 436 3.31 -21.60 8.38
C THR A 436 4.17 -22.47 7.44
N ALA A 437 3.81 -22.49 6.15
CA ALA A 437 4.33 -23.47 5.21
C ALA A 437 5.74 -23.15 4.69
N LYS A 438 6.14 -21.88 4.67
CA LYS A 438 7.46 -21.45 4.20
C LYS A 438 8.17 -20.56 5.21
N GLU A 439 9.49 -20.43 5.04
CA GLU A 439 10.30 -19.50 5.80
C GLU A 439 10.06 -18.06 5.31
N ILE A 440 9.50 -17.24 6.18
CA ILE A 440 9.25 -15.82 5.93
C ILE A 440 10.45 -15.03 6.41
N VAL A 441 11.04 -14.23 5.51
CA VAL A 441 12.21 -13.39 5.79
C VAL A 441 11.88 -11.91 5.90
N GLY A 442 10.63 -11.55 5.63
CA GLY A 442 10.10 -10.21 5.88
C GLY A 442 8.61 -10.15 5.57
N PHE A 443 7.95 -9.17 6.17
CA PHE A 443 6.53 -8.91 5.98
C PHE A 443 6.30 -7.41 6.02
N GLU A 444 5.48 -6.86 5.13
CA GLU A 444 5.01 -5.47 5.25
C GLU A 444 3.48 -5.39 5.19
N LEU A 445 2.92 -4.43 5.93
CA LEU A 445 1.52 -4.00 5.83
C LEU A 445 1.48 -2.50 5.56
N VAL A 446 0.99 -2.10 4.39
CA VAL A 446 1.06 -0.71 3.88
C VAL A 446 -0.33 -0.14 3.59
N GLU A 447 -0.38 1.13 3.17
CA GLU A 447 -1.57 1.89 2.76
C GLU A 447 -2.68 2.07 3.81
N LEU A 448 -2.46 1.64 5.05
CA LEU A 448 -3.39 1.89 6.13
C LEU A 448 -3.49 3.39 6.44
N ASN A 449 -4.61 3.98 6.05
CA ASN A 449 -4.93 5.37 6.31
C ASN A 449 -6.03 5.50 7.39
N PRO A 450 -5.65 5.69 8.67
CA PRO A 450 -6.62 5.84 9.74
C PRO A 450 -7.43 7.14 9.67
N LEU A 451 -7.02 8.13 8.87
CA LEU A 451 -7.72 9.41 8.77
C LEU A 451 -9.02 9.31 7.96
N VAL A 452 -9.14 8.28 7.12
CA VAL A 452 -10.33 8.01 6.30
C VAL A 452 -11.09 6.78 6.77
N ASP A 453 -10.65 6.12 7.86
CA ASP A 453 -11.42 5.10 8.57
C ASP A 453 -12.47 5.77 9.48
N PRO A 454 -13.79 5.68 9.18
CA PRO A 454 -14.81 6.32 10.01
C PRO A 454 -14.92 5.72 11.42
N GLY A 455 -14.32 4.55 11.65
CA GLY A 455 -14.32 3.87 12.94
C GLY A 455 -12.92 3.42 13.33
N TYR A 456 -12.78 2.12 13.52
CA TYR A 456 -11.51 1.46 13.86
C TYR A 456 -11.46 0.07 13.20
N THR A 457 -12.23 -0.11 12.14
CA THR A 457 -12.38 -1.39 11.43
C THR A 457 -11.08 -1.74 10.70
N SER A 458 -10.48 -0.75 10.05
CA SER A 458 -9.26 -0.90 9.25
C SER A 458 -8.09 -1.27 10.16
N ALA A 459 -7.91 -0.52 11.25
CA ALA A 459 -6.87 -0.79 12.24
C ALA A 459 -7.02 -2.16 12.93
N GLN A 460 -8.26 -2.61 13.19
CA GLN A 460 -8.50 -3.95 13.75
C GLN A 460 -8.16 -5.06 12.75
N ASN A 461 -8.62 -4.93 11.51
CA ASN A 461 -8.37 -5.93 10.48
C ASN A 461 -6.89 -6.02 10.13
N ALA A 462 -6.19 -4.89 10.02
CA ALA A 462 -4.74 -4.84 9.84
C ALA A 462 -3.97 -5.47 11.02
N ASN A 463 -4.34 -5.17 12.27
CA ASN A 463 -3.77 -5.86 13.44
C ASN A 463 -3.97 -7.37 13.39
N ARG A 464 -5.14 -7.83 12.93
CA ARG A 464 -5.43 -9.26 12.79
C ARG A 464 -4.57 -9.92 11.73
N ILE A 465 -4.32 -9.27 10.59
CA ILE A 465 -3.46 -9.78 9.52
C ILE A 465 -2.03 -10.02 10.04
N LEU A 466 -1.45 -9.03 10.73
CA LEU A 466 -0.14 -9.18 11.37
C LEU A 466 -0.13 -10.34 12.37
N ALA A 467 -1.16 -10.44 13.21
CA ALA A 467 -1.28 -11.54 14.18
C ALA A 467 -1.42 -12.93 13.52
N GLU A 468 -2.08 -13.03 12.37
CA GLU A 468 -2.18 -14.29 11.60
C GLU A 468 -0.82 -14.70 11.04
N CYS A 469 -0.01 -13.76 10.52
CA CYS A 469 1.34 -14.11 10.07
C CYS A 469 2.25 -14.50 11.24
N LEU A 470 2.23 -13.74 12.35
CA LEU A 470 2.96 -14.11 13.57
C LEU A 470 2.57 -15.52 14.06
N THR A 471 1.27 -15.84 14.03
CA THR A 471 0.76 -17.18 14.38
C THR A 471 1.34 -18.25 13.45
N GLY A 472 1.41 -17.98 12.14
CA GLY A 472 2.00 -18.91 11.18
C GLY A 472 3.51 -19.13 11.41
N ILE A 473 4.27 -18.06 11.64
CA ILE A 473 5.70 -18.14 11.96
C ILE A 473 5.91 -18.98 13.24
N ALA A 474 5.10 -18.73 14.27
CA ALA A 474 5.13 -19.50 15.51
C ALA A 474 4.79 -20.98 15.28
N MET A 475 3.74 -21.28 14.53
CA MET A 475 3.37 -22.65 14.17
C MET A 475 4.54 -23.38 13.50
N ARG A 476 5.19 -22.74 12.53
CA ARG A 476 6.37 -23.29 11.85
C ARG A 476 7.50 -23.57 12.82
N LYS A 477 7.82 -22.62 13.71
CA LYS A 477 8.88 -22.77 14.73
C LYS A 477 8.60 -23.95 15.67
N SER A 478 7.33 -24.16 16.03
CA SER A 478 6.89 -25.30 16.85
C SER A 478 6.72 -26.62 16.05
N GLY A 479 7.07 -26.64 14.76
CA GLY A 479 7.08 -27.84 13.91
C GLY A 479 5.77 -28.13 13.14
N ILE A 480 4.76 -27.27 13.24
CA ILE A 480 3.52 -27.36 12.46
C ILE A 480 3.76 -26.68 11.11
N THR A 481 3.72 -27.45 10.02
CA THR A 481 4.04 -26.95 8.67
C THR A 481 2.88 -27.06 7.68
N ASP A 482 1.76 -27.66 8.09
CA ASP A 482 0.54 -27.73 7.28
C ASP A 482 -0.12 -26.34 7.19
N PRO A 483 -0.20 -25.72 5.99
CA PRO A 483 -0.82 -24.40 5.82
C PRO A 483 -2.31 -24.37 6.18
N TYR A 484 -2.98 -25.52 6.23
CA TYR A 484 -4.41 -25.64 6.51
C TYR A 484 -4.71 -26.11 7.94
N TYR A 485 -3.69 -26.22 8.79
CA TYR A 485 -3.86 -26.74 10.13
C TYR A 485 -4.90 -25.95 10.95
N LEU A 486 -5.83 -26.70 11.53
CA LEU A 486 -6.78 -26.26 12.54
C LEU A 486 -6.73 -27.24 13.72
N SER A 487 -6.84 -26.71 14.94
CA SER A 487 -6.87 -27.55 16.12
C SER A 487 -8.18 -28.35 16.19
N PRO A 488 -8.12 -29.69 16.38
CA PRO A 488 -9.30 -30.52 16.59
C PRO A 488 -10.19 -30.02 17.74
N LEU A 489 -9.61 -29.38 18.76
CA LEU A 489 -10.35 -28.79 19.88
C LEU A 489 -11.31 -27.67 19.46
N THR A 490 -11.13 -27.13 18.27
CA THR A 490 -11.90 -25.97 17.78
C THR A 490 -12.72 -26.27 16.53
N THR A 491 -12.47 -27.41 15.89
CA THR A 491 -13.28 -27.91 14.78
C THR A 491 -14.33 -28.92 15.23
N GLU A 492 -14.10 -29.60 16.36
CA GLU A 492 -15.00 -30.61 16.91
C GLU A 492 -15.34 -30.31 18.38
N HIS A 493 -16.61 -30.45 18.77
CA HIS A 493 -17.02 -30.26 20.17
C HIS A 493 -16.96 -31.56 20.99
N GLY A 494 -16.57 -32.68 20.38
CA GLY A 494 -16.33 -33.96 21.09
C GLY A 494 -17.57 -34.60 21.71
N HIS A 495 -18.76 -34.34 21.17
CA HIS A 495 -20.02 -34.94 21.65
C HIS A 495 -20.86 -35.62 20.54
N ASP A 496 -20.36 -35.65 19.30
CA ASP A 496 -20.99 -36.36 18.19
C ASP A 496 -20.43 -37.79 18.11
N GLU A 497 -20.90 -38.65 19.02
CA GLU A 497 -20.74 -40.12 18.94
C GLU A 497 -22.00 -40.81 18.41
#